data_AF-A0A1X0IX95-F1
#
_entry.id   AF-A0A1X0IX95-F1
#
_cell.length_a   1.000
_cell.length_b   1.000
_cell.length_c   1.000
_cell.angle_alpha   90.00
_cell.angle_beta   90.00
_cell.angle_gamma   90.00
#
_symmetry.space_group_name_H-M   'P 1'
#
loop_
_entity.id
_entity.type
_entity.pdbx_description
1 polymer ?
#
loop_
_entity_poly.entity_id
_entity_poly.type
_entity_poly.pdbx_seq_one_letter_code
_entity_poly.pdbx_strand_id
1 'polypeptide(L)'
;MTVRPDIRLDDAPMVPVTCGRCGAGVEVRKSSWNQTSVQWTASALSRCEERCSASQLAANGRGGLFLACSALNGSIVDAVKAGTVPVLDTAL
;
A
#
# COMPACT_ATOMS: atom_id res chain seq x y z
N MET A 1 -13.57 -22.87 -6.39
CA MET A 1 -13.47 -21.55 -7.04
C MET A 1 -12.04 -21.38 -7.52
N THR A 2 -11.80 -21.20 -8.81
CA THR A 2 -10.49 -20.84 -9.34
C THR A 2 -10.40 -19.32 -9.42
N VAL A 3 -9.41 -18.73 -8.76
CA VAL A 3 -9.16 -17.28 -8.87
C VAL A 3 -8.60 -16.99 -10.26
N ARG A 4 -9.16 -16.01 -10.95
CA ARG A 4 -8.64 -15.56 -12.25
C ARG A 4 -7.31 -14.80 -12.02
N PRO A 5 -6.23 -15.15 -12.73
CA PRO A 5 -4.96 -14.45 -12.59
C PRO A 5 -5.07 -13.03 -13.17
N ASP A 6 -4.34 -12.09 -12.55
CA ASP A 6 -4.19 -10.73 -13.03
C ASP A 6 -2.94 -10.65 -13.92
N ILE A 7 -3.13 -10.85 -15.22
CA ILE A 7 -2.06 -10.91 -16.24
C ILE A 7 -1.18 -9.64 -16.24
N ARG A 8 -1.67 -8.51 -15.73
CA ARG A 8 -0.89 -7.27 -15.63
C ARG A 8 0.31 -7.38 -14.66
N LEU A 9 0.32 -8.39 -13.79
CA LEU A 9 1.41 -8.67 -12.86
C LEU A 9 2.53 -9.52 -13.48
N ASP A 10 2.31 -10.12 -14.65
CA ASP A 10 3.31 -10.97 -15.30
C ASP A 10 4.52 -10.14 -15.78
N ASP A 11 4.25 -9.01 -16.45
CA ASP A 11 5.31 -8.11 -16.95
C ASP A 11 5.76 -7.06 -15.92
N ALA A 12 4.88 -6.77 -14.96
CA ALA A 12 5.10 -5.71 -13.97
C ALA A 12 4.58 -6.17 -12.59
N PRO A 13 5.35 -7.05 -11.91
CA PRO A 13 4.96 -7.58 -10.62
C PRO A 13 4.90 -6.48 -9.56
N MET A 14 4.22 -6.76 -8.46
CA MET A 14 4.19 -5.85 -7.32
C MET A 14 5.56 -5.86 -6.62
N VAL A 15 5.98 -4.71 -6.09
CA VAL A 15 7.27 -4.51 -5.43
C VAL A 15 7.04 -4.34 -3.92
N PRO A 16 7.83 -5.00 -3.06
CA PRO A 16 7.70 -4.83 -1.62
C PRO A 16 8.10 -3.42 -1.19
N VAL A 17 7.29 -2.80 -0.33
CA VAL A 17 7.58 -1.52 0.34
C VAL A 17 7.31 -1.67 1.82
N THR A 18 8.26 -1.26 2.65
CA THR A 18 8.09 -1.22 4.10
C THR A 18 7.80 0.21 4.54
N CYS A 19 6.73 0.39 5.32
CA CYS A 19 6.44 1.68 5.94
C CYS A 19 7.58 2.06 6.90
N GLY A 20 8.20 3.22 6.68
CA GLY A 20 9.31 3.71 7.50
C GLY A 20 8.92 4.06 8.94
N ARG A 21 7.62 4.17 9.25
CA ARG A 21 7.11 4.45 10.60
C ARG A 21 6.75 3.19 11.37
N CYS A 22 5.81 2.40 10.87
CA CYS A 22 5.26 1.24 11.59
C CYS A 22 5.86 -0.12 11.16
N GLY A 23 6.74 -0.15 10.16
CA GLY A 23 7.35 -1.40 9.67
C GLY A 23 6.38 -2.36 8.98
N ALA A 24 5.16 -1.93 8.64
CA ALA A 24 4.23 -2.72 7.85
C ALA A 24 4.81 -2.92 6.43
N GLY A 25 5.01 -4.18 6.04
CA GLY A 25 5.49 -4.55 4.70
C GLY A 25 4.33 -4.89 3.77
N VAL A 26 4.16 -4.11 2.72
CA VAL A 26 3.12 -4.27 1.69
C VAL A 26 3.74 -4.55 0.33
N GLU A 27 2.92 -5.01 -0.61
CA GLU A 27 3.29 -5.07 -2.02
C GLU A 27 2.63 -3.92 -2.77
N VAL A 28 3.37 -3.24 -3.66
CA VAL A 28 2.93 -2.01 -4.30
C VAL A 28 3.15 -2.09 -5.80
N ARG A 29 2.16 -1.63 -6.56
CA ARG A 29 2.29 -1.42 -8.00
C ARG A 29 1.79 -0.03 -8.37
N LYS A 30 2.60 0.69 -9.14
CA LYS A 30 2.31 2.04 -9.62
C LYS A 30 1.97 1.98 -11.10
N SER A 31 0.68 1.95 -11.41
CA SER A 31 0.26 1.89 -12.82
C SER A 31 0.44 3.25 -13.49
N SER A 32 0.27 4.36 -12.77
CA SER A 32 0.52 5.72 -13.24
C SER A 32 0.88 6.65 -12.07
N TRP A 33 1.17 7.92 -12.33
CA TRP A 33 1.41 8.91 -11.26
C TRP A 33 0.24 9.08 -10.29
N ASN A 34 -1.00 8.80 -10.70
CA ASN A 34 -2.18 8.95 -9.86
C ASN A 34 -2.82 7.62 -9.45
N GLN A 35 -2.37 6.48 -10.01
CA GLN A 35 -2.91 5.17 -9.67
C GLN A 35 -1.87 4.26 -9.01
N THR A 36 -2.15 3.92 -7.75
CA THR A 36 -1.35 3.00 -6.93
C THR A 36 -2.25 1.85 -6.47
N SER A 37 -1.84 0.62 -6.76
CA SER A 37 -2.41 -0.59 -6.17
C SER A 37 -1.53 -1.03 -5.01
N VAL A 38 -2.12 -1.28 -3.84
CA VAL A 38 -1.41 -1.74 -2.64
C VAL A 38 -2.06 -3.03 -2.14
N GLN A 39 -1.26 -4.08 -2.04
CA GLN A 39 -1.64 -5.36 -1.47
C GLN A 39 -1.23 -5.41 -0.01
N TRP A 40 -2.22 -5.66 0.84
CA TRP A 40 -2.05 -5.73 2.28
C TRP A 40 -2.13 -7.17 2.76
N THR A 41 -1.09 -7.63 3.44
CA THR A 41 -1.11 -8.92 4.13
C THR A 41 -1.70 -8.79 5.53
N ALA A 42 -2.13 -9.90 6.12
CA ALA A 42 -2.60 -9.91 7.51
C ALA A 42 -1.53 -9.36 8.49
N SER A 43 -0.25 -9.67 8.25
CA SER A 43 0.88 -9.13 9.02
C SER A 43 1.08 -7.63 8.84
N ALA A 44 0.86 -7.09 7.64
CA ALA A 44 0.96 -5.66 7.40
C ALA A 44 -0.19 -4.92 8.10
N LEU A 45 -1.40 -5.48 8.03
CA LEU A 45 -2.58 -4.92 8.68
C LEU A 45 -2.43 -4.89 10.21
N SER A 46 -1.85 -5.93 10.82
CA SER A 46 -1.67 -5.99 12.28
C SER A 46 -0.54 -5.08 12.79
N ARG A 47 0.43 -4.72 11.95
CA ARG A 47 1.52 -3.79 12.29
C ARG A 47 1.18 -2.31 12.08
N CYS A 48 0.17 -2.00 11.27
CA CYS A 48 -0.12 -0.62 10.92
C CYS A 48 -0.74 0.16 12.09
N GLU A 49 0.06 1.04 12.72
CA GLU A 49 -0.36 1.87 13.86
C GLU A 49 -1.59 2.75 13.57
N GLU A 50 -1.66 3.39 12.40
CA GLU A 50 -2.79 4.25 12.02
C GLU A 50 -4.09 3.44 11.90
N ARG A 51 -3.99 2.21 11.38
CA ARG A 51 -5.12 1.28 11.31
C ARG A 51 -5.56 0.85 12.70
N CYS A 52 -4.63 0.44 13.55
CA CYS A 52 -4.92 0.05 14.93
C CYS A 52 -5.60 1.19 15.69
N SER A 53 -5.09 2.42 15.55
CA SER A 53 -5.66 3.62 16.16
C SER A 53 -7.09 3.88 15.67
N ALA A 54 -7.32 3.80 14.36
CA ALA A 54 -8.66 3.96 13.78
C ALA A 54 -9.64 2.89 14.28
N SER A 55 -9.20 1.62 14.37
CA SER A 55 -10.01 0.53 14.92
C SER A 55 -10.38 0.76 16.39
N GLN A 56 -9.44 1.26 17.22
CA GLN A 56 -9.72 1.59 18.62
C GLN A 56 -10.73 2.74 18.76
N LEU A 57 -10.60 3.80 17.95
CA LEU A 57 -11.55 4.92 17.97
C LEU A 57 -12.94 4.51 17.50
N ALA A 58 -13.03 3.62 16.50
CA ALA A 58 -14.28 3.04 16.03
C ALA A 58 -14.98 2.21 17.12
N ALA A 59 -14.23 1.39 17.86
CA ALA A 59 -14.76 0.63 18.99
C ALA A 59 -15.33 1.54 20.09
N ASN A 60 -14.77 2.75 20.26
CA ASN A 60 -15.20 3.74 21.24
C ASN A 60 -16.32 4.68 20.74
N GLY A 61 -16.94 4.40 19.59
CA GLY A 61 -18.01 5.22 19.01
C GLY A 61 -17.54 6.60 18.50
N ARG A 62 -16.24 6.82 18.37
CA ARG A 62 -15.60 8.08 17.92
C ARG A 62 -14.82 7.89 16.61
N GLY A 63 -15.09 6.82 15.87
CA GLY A 63 -14.22 6.33 14.81
C GLY A 63 -14.27 7.09 13.50
N GLY A 64 -13.10 7.53 13.03
CA GLY A 64 -12.86 7.85 11.62
C GLY A 64 -12.59 6.60 10.78
N LEU A 65 -12.80 6.69 9.46
CA LEU A 65 -12.52 5.62 8.51
C LEU A 65 -11.01 5.50 8.26
N PHE A 66 -10.45 4.29 8.38
CA PHE A 66 -9.10 4.03 7.90
C PHE A 66 -9.10 3.93 6.37
N LEU A 67 -8.63 4.98 5.70
CA LEU A 67 -8.50 5.02 4.25
C LEU A 67 -7.16 4.45 3.78
N ALA A 68 -6.07 4.88 4.42
CA ALA A 68 -4.71 4.45 4.16
C ALA A 68 -3.80 4.83 5.33
N CYS A 69 -2.59 4.27 5.36
CA CYS A 69 -1.53 4.73 6.25
C CYS A 69 -0.78 5.88 5.57
N SER A 70 -0.85 7.08 6.15
CA SER A 70 -0.19 8.27 5.64
C SER A 70 1.33 8.11 5.59
N ALA A 71 1.92 7.48 6.61
CA ALA A 71 3.36 7.20 6.64
C ALA A 71 3.79 6.22 5.54
N LEU A 72 2.99 5.18 5.28
CA LEU A 72 3.25 4.25 4.19
C LEU A 72 3.17 4.96 2.84
N ASN A 73 2.21 5.87 2.65
CA ASN A 73 2.13 6.63 1.41
C ASN A 73 3.40 7.47 1.18
N GLY A 74 3.96 8.06 2.22
CA GLY A 74 5.28 8.70 2.17
C GLY A 74 6.38 7.73 1.73
N SER A 75 6.44 6.55 2.34
CA SER A 75 7.42 5.51 1.98
C SER A 75 7.27 5.04 0.52
N ILE A 76 6.05 4.96 0.00
CA ILE A 76 5.78 4.62 -1.40
C ILE A 76 6.29 5.74 -2.33
N VAL A 77 6.00 7.01 -2.00
CA VAL A 77 6.48 8.16 -2.77
C VAL A 77 8.01 8.17 -2.83
N ASP A 78 8.67 7.92 -1.71
CA ASP A 78 10.13 7.87 -1.66
C ASP A 78 10.69 6.69 -2.46
N ALA A 79 10.06 5.52 -2.40
CA ALA A 79 10.44 4.36 -3.21
C ALA A 79 10.25 4.60 -4.72
N VAL A 80 9.23 5.38 -5.12
CA VAL A 80 9.03 5.81 -6.51
C VAL A 80 10.12 6.79 -6.93
N LYS A 81 10.43 7.80 -6.11
CA LYS A 81 11.51 8.77 -6.39
C LYS A 81 12.87 8.09 -6.50
N ALA A 82 13.11 7.06 -5.69
CA ALA A 82 14.33 6.25 -5.72
C ALA A 82 14.38 5.26 -6.91
N GLY A 83 13.29 5.14 -7.69
CA GLY A 83 13.19 4.20 -8.81
C GLY A 83 13.00 2.74 -8.40
N THR A 84 12.86 2.44 -7.11
CA THR A 84 12.63 1.08 -6.60
C THR A 84 11.22 0.59 -6.95
N VAL A 85 10.23 1.48 -6.92
CA VAL A 85 8.88 1.21 -7.41
C VAL A 85 8.71 1.91 -8.77
N PRO A 86 8.71 1.17 -9.89
CA PRO A 86 8.54 1.78 -11.20
C PRO A 86 7.11 2.30 -11.39
N VAL A 87 6.98 3.43 -12.09
CA VAL A 87 5.71 3.92 -12.62
C VAL A 87 5.58 3.41 -14.04
N LEU A 88 4.53 2.63 -14.32
CA LEU A 88 4.42 1.91 -15.60
C LEU A 88 3.91 2.80 -16.74
N ASP A 89 2.92 3.63 -16.47
CA ASP A 89 2.45 4.64 -17.41
C ASP A 89 3.22 5.94 -17.18
N THR A 90 4.22 6.15 -18.05
CA THR A 90 5.06 7.36 -18.07
C THR A 90 4.79 8.22 -19.31
N ALA A 91 3.75 7.92 -20.10
CA ALA A 91 3.42 8.74 -21.26
C ALA A 91 2.85 10.08 -20.77
N LEU A 92 3.60 11.15 -21.04
CA LEU A 92 3.10 12.52 -21.08
C LEU A 92 2.54 12.80 -22.48
#